data_AF-A0AAD7YI29-F1
#
_entry.id   AF-A0AAD7YI29-F1
#
_cell.length_a   1.000
_cell.length_b   1.000
_cell.length_c   1.000
_cell.angle_alpha   90.00
_cell.angle_beta   90.00
_cell.angle_gamma   90.00
#
_symmetry.space_group_name_H-M   'P 1'
#
loop_
_entity.id
_entity.type
_entity.pdbx_description
1 polymer ?
#
loop_
_entity_poly.entity_id
_entity_poly.type
_entity_poly.pdbx_seq_one_letter_code
_entity_poly.pdbx_strand_id
1 'polypeptide(L)'
;MALFTCSRLGSRSLLASFNKVPSVLGSVNYAQAAAPKIVFKKFEEPKEEHHDDRNARLKRPMSPHLTIYQPQLTSMLSITHRTSGIILSGYFGILGIGALVLPNDISHYIAIVENLNLSAATIFLAKFVLAAPVGYHFANGIRHLFWDMAKGLTIKEVYSSGYAMLGATVLITLILAAL
;
A
#
# COMPACT_ATOMS: atom_id res chain seq x y z
N MET A 1 36.27 6.43 48.33
CA MET A 1 37.66 6.31 47.83
C MET A 1 38.56 6.29 49.06
N ALA A 2 38.84 5.11 49.59
CA ALA A 2 39.65 4.92 50.79
C ALA A 2 40.78 3.95 50.46
N LEU A 3 42.00 4.49 50.42
CA LEU A 3 43.25 3.76 50.32
C LEU A 3 43.60 3.27 51.73
N PHE A 4 43.70 1.96 51.91
CA PHE A 4 44.42 1.37 53.04
C PHE A 4 45.61 0.59 52.50
N THR A 5 46.79 1.06 52.88
CA THR A 5 48.05 0.36 52.81
C THR A 5 48.06 -0.76 53.85
N CYS A 6 48.61 -1.92 53.51
CA CYS A 6 49.25 -2.77 54.51
C CYS A 6 50.41 -3.57 53.90
N SER A 7 51.49 -3.53 54.65
CA SER A 7 52.85 -3.93 54.34
C SER A 7 53.12 -5.43 54.54
N ARG A 8 53.98 -5.95 53.67
CA ARG A 8 55.12 -6.86 53.94
C ARG A 8 54.86 -8.04 54.91
N LEU A 9 54.65 -9.23 54.34
CA LEU A 9 54.87 -10.51 55.02
C LEU A 9 55.66 -11.48 54.12
N GLY A 10 56.83 -11.88 54.63
CA GLY A 10 57.28 -13.28 54.60
C GLY A 10 57.76 -13.84 53.27
N SER A 11 59.08 -13.76 53.06
CA SER A 11 59.83 -14.68 52.20
C SER A 11 59.67 -16.12 52.71
N ARG A 12 58.75 -16.89 52.12
CA ARG A 12 58.83 -18.35 52.14
C ARG A 12 58.54 -18.86 50.74
N SER A 13 59.55 -19.51 50.16
CA SER A 13 59.46 -20.24 48.90
C SER A 13 58.36 -21.32 49.02
N LEU A 14 57.17 -21.01 48.49
CA LEU A 14 56.10 -21.99 48.27
C LEU A 14 56.42 -22.97 47.13
N LEU A 15 57.63 -22.87 46.54
CA LEU A 15 58.10 -23.75 45.46
C LEU A 15 58.62 -25.11 45.95
N ALA A 16 58.67 -25.36 47.26
CA ALA A 16 59.17 -26.62 47.80
C ALA A 16 58.09 -27.71 48.01
N SER A 17 56.80 -27.41 47.80
CA SER A 17 55.71 -28.35 48.14
C SER A 17 54.98 -28.99 46.95
N PHE A 18 55.45 -28.79 45.71
CA PHE A 18 54.81 -29.38 44.51
C PHE A 18 55.45 -30.69 44.01
N ASN A 19 56.55 -31.15 44.60
CA ASN A 19 57.24 -32.38 44.17
C ASN A 19 56.63 -33.70 44.71
N LYS A 20 55.37 -33.70 45.17
CA LYS A 20 54.67 -34.90 45.67
C LYS A 20 53.30 -35.11 45.02
N VAL A 21 53.14 -34.79 43.74
CA VAL A 21 52.02 -35.30 42.95
C VAL A 21 52.56 -36.45 42.09
N PRO A 22 52.10 -37.70 42.27
CA PRO A 22 52.46 -38.77 41.37
C PRO A 22 51.89 -38.41 39.99
N SER A 23 52.78 -38.26 39.02
CA SER A 23 52.44 -38.09 37.61
C SER A 23 51.92 -39.43 37.06
N VAL A 24 50.74 -39.85 37.49
CA VAL A 24 49.97 -40.84 36.73
C VAL A 24 49.24 -40.07 35.64
N LEU A 25 50.03 -39.57 34.68
CA LEU A 25 49.52 -39.22 33.35
C LEU A 25 49.26 -40.55 32.64
N GLY A 26 48.18 -41.22 33.04
CA GLY A 26 47.60 -42.26 32.21
C GLY A 26 47.22 -41.60 30.88
N SER A 27 47.62 -42.21 29.78
CA SER A 27 47.16 -41.80 28.45
C SER A 27 45.65 -41.94 28.40
N VAL A 28 44.93 -40.85 28.67
CA VAL A 28 43.51 -40.77 28.37
C VAL A 28 43.42 -40.81 26.86
N ASN A 29 43.17 -42.01 26.32
CA ASN A 29 42.75 -42.18 24.94
C ASN A 29 41.34 -41.59 24.84
N TYR A 30 41.26 -40.27 24.68
CA TYR A 30 40.10 -39.67 24.06
C TYR A 30 39.96 -40.39 22.73
N ALA A 31 38.86 -41.14 22.54
CA ALA A 31 38.53 -41.67 21.23
C ALA A 31 38.56 -40.46 20.29
N GLN A 32 39.59 -40.39 19.44
CA GLN A 32 39.75 -39.34 18.47
C GLN A 32 38.55 -39.48 17.54
N ALA A 33 37.46 -38.79 17.84
CA ALA A 33 36.30 -38.75 16.95
C ALA A 33 36.86 -38.33 15.60
N ALA A 34 36.67 -39.18 14.59
CA ALA A 34 37.21 -38.93 13.27
C ALA A 34 36.84 -37.50 12.87
N ALA A 35 37.84 -36.70 12.49
CA ALA A 35 37.60 -35.32 12.10
C ALA A 35 36.47 -35.30 11.06
N PRO A 36 35.42 -34.48 11.24
CA PRO A 36 34.30 -34.47 10.31
C PRO A 36 34.85 -34.17 8.92
N LYS A 37 34.52 -35.04 7.96
CA LYS A 37 34.96 -34.87 6.57
C LYS A 37 34.25 -33.64 6.01
N ILE A 38 34.92 -32.49 6.05
CA ILE A 38 34.42 -31.24 5.46
C ILE A 38 34.53 -31.38 3.95
N VAL A 39 33.39 -31.63 3.29
CA VAL A 39 33.31 -31.62 1.84
C VAL A 39 32.97 -30.20 1.41
N PHE A 40 33.96 -29.49 0.87
CA PHE A 40 33.74 -28.21 0.22
C PHE A 40 32.98 -28.46 -1.09
N LYS A 41 31.74 -27.98 -1.17
CA LYS A 41 31.05 -27.86 -2.45
C LYS A 41 31.63 -26.67 -3.20
N LYS A 42 31.99 -26.86 -4.46
CA LYS A 42 32.36 -25.76 -5.35
C LYS A 42 31.19 -24.79 -5.42
N PHE A 43 31.46 -23.49 -5.28
CA PHE A 43 30.46 -22.46 -5.48
C PHE A 43 29.95 -22.54 -6.92
N GLU A 44 28.63 -22.64 -7.07
CA GLU A 44 27.95 -22.55 -8.35
C GLU A 44 27.14 -21.26 -8.32
N GLU A 45 27.38 -20.40 -9.30
CA GLU A 45 26.74 -19.10 -9.37
C GLU A 45 25.23 -19.29 -9.57
N PRO A 46 24.37 -18.57 -8.83
CA PRO A 46 22.93 -18.71 -9.01
C PRO A 46 22.59 -18.42 -10.47
N LYS A 47 21.72 -19.24 -11.07
CA LYS A 47 21.13 -18.86 -12.36
C LYS A 47 20.48 -17.49 -12.21
N GLU A 48 20.90 -16.57 -13.07
CA GLU A 48 20.22 -15.30 -13.32
C GLU A 48 18.77 -15.66 -13.75
N GLU A 49 17.83 -15.42 -12.85
CA GLU A 49 16.41 -15.66 -13.05
C GLU A 49 15.68 -14.36 -12.73
N HIS A 50 14.73 -13.97 -13.58
CA HIS A 50 13.88 -12.81 -13.31
C HIS A 50 13.09 -13.02 -12.00
N HIS A 51 12.91 -11.94 -11.24
CA HIS A 51 12.28 -11.96 -9.92
C HIS A 51 10.90 -12.67 -9.94
N ASP A 52 10.09 -12.38 -10.94
CA ASP A 52 8.72 -12.91 -11.03
C ASP A 52 8.72 -14.40 -11.41
N ASP A 53 9.62 -14.81 -12.32
CA ASP A 53 9.79 -16.22 -12.70
C ASP A 53 10.23 -17.06 -11.50
N ARG A 54 11.16 -16.52 -10.71
CA ARG A 54 11.62 -17.14 -9.46
C ARG A 54 10.46 -17.29 -8.47
N ASN A 55 9.63 -16.26 -8.27
CA ASN A 55 8.51 -16.32 -7.33
C ASN A 55 7.39 -17.25 -7.80
N ALA A 56 7.10 -17.27 -9.11
CA ALA A 56 6.15 -18.18 -9.73
C ALA A 56 6.61 -19.64 -9.59
N ARG A 57 7.88 -19.93 -9.90
CA ARG A 57 8.50 -21.26 -9.72
C ARG A 57 8.47 -21.72 -8.27
N LEU A 58 8.74 -20.82 -7.32
CA LEU A 58 8.73 -21.11 -5.89
C LEU A 58 7.32 -21.11 -5.27
N LYS A 59 6.27 -20.78 -6.03
CA LYS A 59 4.87 -20.69 -5.58
C LYS A 59 4.72 -19.86 -4.30
N ARG A 60 5.46 -18.76 -4.21
CA ARG A 60 5.40 -17.87 -3.05
C ARG A 60 4.04 -17.17 -3.00
N PRO A 61 3.32 -17.21 -1.87
CA PRO A 61 2.05 -16.51 -1.77
C PRO A 61 2.27 -15.00 -1.78
N MET A 62 1.33 -14.28 -2.37
CA MET A 62 1.29 -12.82 -2.29
C MET A 62 0.78 -12.41 -0.90
N SER A 63 1.50 -11.52 -0.22
CA SER A 63 1.01 -10.95 1.05
C SER A 63 -0.31 -10.21 0.80
N PRO A 64 -1.30 -10.34 1.69
CA PRO A 64 -2.54 -9.60 1.55
C PRO A 64 -2.28 -8.09 1.55
N HIS A 65 -2.99 -7.34 0.71
CA HIS A 65 -2.81 -5.90 0.56
C HIS A 65 -4.14 -5.16 0.73
N LEU A 66 -5.05 -5.24 -0.24
CA LEU A 66 -6.34 -4.49 -0.19
C LEU A 66 -7.26 -4.97 0.94
N THR A 67 -7.17 -6.24 1.32
CA THR A 67 -8.02 -6.84 2.34
C THR A 67 -7.63 -6.48 3.77
N ILE A 68 -6.39 -6.03 3.99
CA ILE A 68 -5.86 -5.70 5.32
C ILE A 68 -5.48 -4.22 5.49
N TYR A 69 -5.34 -3.48 4.38
CA TYR A 69 -4.95 -2.08 4.45
C TYR A 69 -6.10 -1.21 4.95
N GLN A 70 -5.81 -0.32 5.92
CA GLN A 70 -6.81 0.58 6.46
C GLN A 70 -7.31 1.54 5.38
N PRO A 71 -8.64 1.65 5.15
CA PRO A 71 -9.19 2.66 4.25
C PRO A 71 -8.81 4.07 4.72
N GLN A 72 -8.05 4.78 3.89
CA GLN A 72 -7.64 6.16 4.12
C GLN A 72 -8.43 7.08 3.20
N LEU A 73 -8.73 8.30 3.66
CA LEU A 73 -9.42 9.30 2.85
C LEU A 73 -8.76 9.46 1.47
N THR A 74 -7.43 9.59 1.42
CA THR A 74 -6.67 9.72 0.17
C THR A 74 -6.87 8.56 -0.80
N SER A 75 -6.77 7.32 -0.31
CA SER A 75 -6.99 6.11 -1.12
C SER A 75 -8.42 6.01 -1.65
N MET A 76 -9.41 6.33 -0.80
CA MET A 76 -10.82 6.29 -1.15
C MET A 76 -11.20 7.38 -2.16
N LEU A 77 -10.62 8.58 -2.03
CA LEU A 77 -10.83 9.66 -2.99
C LEU A 77 -10.20 9.31 -4.35
N SER A 78 -9.02 8.68 -4.35
CA SER A 78 -8.35 8.26 -5.59
C SER A 78 -9.14 7.19 -6.35
N ILE A 79 -9.61 6.13 -5.66
CA ILE A 79 -10.40 5.09 -6.33
C ILE A 79 -11.73 5.65 -6.85
N THR A 80 -12.39 6.51 -6.07
CA THR A 80 -13.64 7.17 -6.50
C THR A 80 -13.41 8.05 -7.72
N HIS A 81 -12.25 8.70 -7.86
CA HIS A 81 -11.93 9.50 -9.04
C HIS A 81 -11.78 8.66 -10.30
N ARG A 82 -11.17 7.48 -10.19
CA ARG A 82 -11.10 6.52 -11.29
C ARG A 82 -12.48 6.00 -11.65
N THR A 83 -13.27 5.58 -10.66
CA THR A 83 -14.62 5.08 -10.88
C THR A 83 -15.54 6.13 -11.51
N SER A 84 -15.51 7.38 -11.03
CA SER A 84 -16.29 8.45 -11.63
C SER A 84 -15.85 8.76 -13.06
N GLY A 85 -14.54 8.71 -13.35
CA GLY A 85 -14.02 8.85 -14.71
C GLY A 85 -14.48 7.75 -15.66
N ILE A 86 -14.50 6.49 -15.19
CA ILE A 86 -15.04 5.35 -15.96
C ILE A 86 -16.54 5.55 -16.22
N ILE A 87 -17.32 5.93 -15.20
CA ILE A 87 -18.76 6.19 -15.34
C ILE A 87 -19.01 7.29 -16.37
N LEU A 88 -18.29 8.42 -16.29
CA LEU A 88 -18.44 9.54 -17.21
C LEU A 88 -18.05 9.17 -18.64
N SER A 89 -16.93 8.47 -18.80
CA SER A 89 -16.47 8.01 -20.12
C SER A 89 -17.48 7.03 -20.75
N GLY A 90 -18.02 6.11 -19.95
CA GLY A 90 -19.08 5.20 -20.37
C GLY A 90 -20.36 5.94 -20.73
N TYR A 91 -20.79 6.89 -19.90
CA TYR A 91 -21.97 7.73 -20.14
C TYR A 91 -21.88 8.48 -21.48
N PHE A 92 -20.81 9.24 -21.69
CA PHE A 92 -20.62 9.98 -22.95
C PHE A 92 -20.41 9.04 -24.14
N GLY A 93 -19.71 7.92 -23.96
CA GLY A 93 -19.53 6.91 -24.99
C GLY A 93 -20.85 6.30 -25.44
N ILE A 94 -21.71 5.89 -24.51
CA ILE A 94 -23.03 5.33 -24.81
C ILE A 94 -23.93 6.37 -25.49
N LEU A 95 -23.97 7.61 -25.00
CA LEU A 95 -24.75 8.67 -25.64
C LEU A 95 -24.24 8.99 -27.05
N GLY A 96 -22.92 9.06 -27.23
CA GLY A 96 -22.31 9.34 -28.53
C GLY A 96 -22.58 8.22 -29.55
N ILE A 97 -22.42 6.96 -29.16
CA ILE A 97 -22.75 5.82 -30.02
C ILE A 97 -24.26 5.76 -30.28
N GLY A 98 -25.08 5.99 -29.24
CA GLY A 98 -26.53 6.02 -29.35
C GLY A 98 -26.99 7.07 -30.37
N ALA A 99 -26.41 8.26 -30.35
CA ALA A 99 -26.73 9.32 -31.31
C ALA A 99 -26.40 8.95 -32.77
N LEU A 100 -25.47 8.01 -33.00
CA LEU A 100 -25.10 7.54 -34.34
C LEU A 100 -25.93 6.35 -34.83
N VAL A 101 -26.36 5.49 -33.91
CA VAL A 101 -26.97 4.18 -34.25
C VAL A 101 -28.49 4.19 -34.09
N LEU A 102 -29.03 5.03 -33.22
CA LEU A 102 -30.47 5.07 -32.96
C LEU A 102 -31.24 5.75 -34.10
N PRO A 103 -32.48 5.30 -34.39
CA PRO A 103 -33.23 5.75 -35.57
C PRO A 103 -33.89 7.13 -35.41
N ASN A 104 -34.04 7.60 -34.18
CA ASN A 104 -34.75 8.84 -33.84
C ASN A 104 -33.79 9.86 -33.19
N ASP A 105 -34.15 11.14 -33.23
CA ASP A 105 -33.39 12.21 -32.58
C ASP A 105 -33.64 12.29 -31.07
N ILE A 106 -32.89 13.16 -30.38
CA ILE A 106 -32.96 13.29 -28.92
C ILE A 106 -34.35 13.75 -28.43
N SER A 107 -35.09 14.55 -29.20
CA SER A 107 -36.40 15.08 -28.81
C SER A 107 -37.42 13.95 -28.65
N HIS A 108 -37.34 12.91 -29.50
CA HIS A 108 -38.19 11.73 -29.39
C HIS A 108 -37.98 11.01 -28.05
N TYR A 109 -36.72 10.80 -27.64
CA TYR A 109 -36.42 10.13 -26.37
C TYR A 109 -36.77 10.99 -25.15
N ILE A 110 -36.62 12.32 -25.24
CA ILE A 110 -37.08 13.24 -24.20
C ILE A 110 -38.60 13.11 -24.02
N ALA A 111 -39.37 13.13 -25.12
CA ALA A 111 -40.82 12.99 -25.06
C ALA A 111 -41.26 11.64 -24.45
N ILE A 112 -40.53 10.55 -24.72
CA ILE A 112 -40.79 9.25 -24.06
C ILE A 112 -40.64 9.39 -22.55
N VAL A 113 -39.56 10.01 -22.07
CA VAL A 113 -39.29 10.20 -20.63
C VAL A 113 -40.33 11.12 -20.00
N GLU A 114 -40.74 12.19 -20.67
CA GLU A 114 -41.80 13.09 -20.20
C GLU A 114 -43.14 12.36 -20.04
N ASN A 115 -43.49 11.49 -21.00
CA ASN A 115 -44.72 10.70 -20.97
C ASN A 115 -44.77 9.64 -19.85
N LEU A 116 -43.63 9.34 -19.20
CA LEU A 116 -43.62 8.50 -18.00
C LEU A 116 -44.26 9.19 -16.79
N ASN A 117 -44.53 10.50 -16.85
CA ASN A 117 -45.17 11.27 -15.79
C ASN A 117 -44.50 11.08 -14.41
N LEU A 118 -43.17 11.08 -14.40
CA LEU A 118 -42.38 10.89 -13.18
C LEU A 118 -42.57 12.08 -12.24
N SER A 119 -42.57 11.80 -10.93
CA SER A 119 -42.65 12.86 -9.92
C SER A 119 -41.44 13.80 -9.99
N ALA A 120 -41.61 15.06 -9.60
CA ALA A 120 -40.51 16.02 -9.54
C ALA A 120 -39.33 15.53 -8.67
N ALA A 121 -39.64 14.81 -7.58
CA ALA A 121 -38.63 14.20 -6.71
C ALA A 121 -37.85 13.09 -7.44
N THR A 122 -38.52 12.26 -8.23
CA THR A 122 -37.88 11.20 -9.04
C THR A 122 -36.97 11.80 -10.11
N ILE A 123 -37.43 12.85 -10.79
CA ILE A 123 -36.64 13.57 -11.80
C ILE A 123 -35.40 14.21 -11.15
N PHE A 124 -35.58 14.89 -10.02
CA PHE A 124 -34.45 15.47 -9.28
C PHE A 124 -33.44 14.40 -8.85
N LEU A 125 -33.89 13.26 -8.33
CA LEU A 125 -33.01 12.16 -7.95
C LEU A 125 -32.25 11.59 -9.15
N ALA A 126 -32.92 11.41 -10.29
CA ALA A 126 -32.27 10.96 -11.52
C ALA A 126 -31.20 11.95 -11.98
N LYS A 127 -31.51 13.26 -12.00
CA LYS A 127 -30.53 14.32 -12.31
C LYS A 127 -29.37 14.31 -11.31
N PHE A 128 -29.64 14.16 -10.02
CA PHE A 128 -28.62 14.10 -8.97
C PHE A 128 -27.66 12.93 -9.16
N VAL A 129 -28.18 11.72 -9.43
CA VAL A 129 -27.35 10.53 -9.68
C VAL A 129 -26.47 10.70 -10.92
N LEU A 130 -27.00 11.31 -11.99
CA LEU A 130 -26.21 11.61 -13.19
C LEU A 130 -25.19 12.73 -12.97
N ALA A 131 -25.51 13.73 -12.17
CA ALA A 131 -24.65 14.88 -11.88
C ALA A 131 -23.53 14.55 -10.86
N ALA A 132 -23.74 13.61 -9.94
CA ALA A 132 -22.79 13.34 -8.86
C ALA A 132 -21.39 12.91 -9.35
N PRO A 133 -21.24 12.01 -10.35
CA PRO A 133 -19.95 11.69 -10.94
C PRO A 133 -19.29 12.91 -11.60
N VAL A 134 -20.07 13.79 -12.25
CA VAL A 134 -19.56 15.02 -12.89
C VAL A 134 -18.99 15.95 -11.82
N GLY A 135 -19.79 16.29 -10.80
CA GLY A 135 -19.38 17.19 -9.72
C GLY A 135 -18.14 16.69 -8.99
N TYR A 136 -18.10 15.38 -8.67
CA TYR A 136 -16.96 14.77 -7.99
C TYR A 136 -15.71 14.74 -8.86
N HIS A 137 -15.82 14.25 -10.09
CA HIS A 137 -14.67 14.10 -10.98
C HIS A 137 -14.05 15.45 -11.32
N PHE A 138 -14.88 16.47 -11.54
CA PHE A 138 -14.42 17.83 -11.81
C PHE A 138 -13.70 18.45 -10.60
N ALA A 139 -14.33 18.44 -9.42
CA ALA A 139 -13.73 19.03 -8.21
C ALA A 139 -12.42 18.33 -7.82
N ASN A 140 -12.40 16.99 -7.83
CA ASN A 140 -11.17 16.26 -7.52
C ASN A 140 -10.14 16.35 -8.66
N GLY A 141 -10.57 16.49 -9.91
CA GLY A 141 -9.68 16.73 -11.06
C GLY A 141 -8.90 18.03 -10.91
N ILE A 142 -9.55 19.13 -10.49
CA ILE A 142 -8.87 20.39 -10.15
C ILE A 142 -7.80 20.14 -9.08
N ARG A 143 -8.14 19.41 -8.01
CA ARG A 143 -7.18 19.05 -6.95
C ARG A 143 -5.98 18.24 -7.48
N HIS A 144 -6.20 17.31 -8.41
CA HIS A 144 -5.12 16.58 -9.06
C HIS A 144 -4.21 17.50 -9.88
N LEU A 145 -4.76 18.47 -10.63
CA LEU A 145 -3.96 19.45 -11.37
C LEU A 145 -3.07 20.29 -10.43
N PHE A 146 -3.55 20.65 -9.23
CA PHE A 146 -2.71 21.28 -8.20
C PHE A 146 -1.54 20.38 -7.78
N TRP A 147 -1.80 19.08 -7.61
CA TRP A 147 -0.76 18.10 -7.26
C TRP A 147 0.26 17.91 -8.38
N ASP A 148 -0.16 17.94 -9.65
CA ASP A 148 0.73 17.86 -10.81
C ASP A 148 1.69 19.06 -10.88
N MET A 149 1.26 20.22 -10.35
CA MET A 149 2.12 21.40 -10.15
C MET A 149 2.95 21.35 -8.85
N ALA A 150 3.00 20.21 -8.16
CA ALA A 150 3.65 20.01 -6.86
C ALA A 150 3.13 20.94 -5.73
N LYS A 151 1.86 21.34 -5.77
CA LYS A 151 1.23 22.21 -4.76
C LYS A 151 0.34 21.39 -3.82
N GLY A 152 0.34 21.70 -2.52
CA GLY A 152 -0.60 21.10 -1.57
C GLY A 152 -0.34 19.62 -1.25
N LEU A 153 0.94 19.21 -1.22
CA LEU A 153 1.38 17.81 -1.07
C LEU A 153 1.72 17.43 0.38
N THR A 154 1.67 18.37 1.34
CA THR A 154 1.82 17.97 2.74
C THR A 154 0.60 17.19 3.20
N ILE A 155 0.75 16.27 4.16
CA ILE A 155 -0.38 15.45 4.65
C ILE A 155 -1.54 16.33 5.13
N LYS A 156 -1.26 17.44 5.81
CA LYS A 156 -2.31 18.37 6.26
C LYS A 156 -3.09 18.96 5.09
N GLU A 157 -2.41 19.42 4.06
CA GLU A 157 -3.02 20.00 2.85
C GLU A 157 -3.77 18.95 2.03
N VAL A 158 -3.23 17.74 1.92
CA VAL A 158 -3.88 16.63 1.23
C VAL A 158 -5.21 16.30 1.89
N TYR A 159 -5.29 16.28 3.22
CA TYR A 159 -6.57 16.05 3.92
C TYR A 159 -7.50 17.25 3.85
N SER A 160 -7.00 18.49 4.06
CA SER A 160 -7.85 19.69 4.02
C SER A 160 -8.44 19.93 2.63
N SER A 161 -7.64 19.80 1.57
CA SER A 161 -8.11 19.85 0.17
C SER A 161 -9.08 18.71 -0.16
N GLY A 162 -8.90 17.54 0.46
CA GLY A 162 -9.83 16.41 0.32
C GLY A 162 -11.21 16.72 0.88
N TYR A 163 -11.32 17.32 2.05
CA TYR A 163 -12.62 17.74 2.60
C TYR A 163 -13.21 18.94 1.84
N ALA A 164 -12.39 19.91 1.46
CA ALA A 164 -12.84 21.06 0.68
C ALA A 164 -13.45 20.64 -0.67
N MET A 165 -12.80 19.73 -1.39
CA MET A 165 -13.31 19.26 -2.69
C MET A 165 -14.56 18.39 -2.55
N LEU A 166 -14.74 17.67 -1.43
CA LEU A 166 -16.00 16.96 -1.13
C LEU A 166 -17.15 17.97 -0.92
N GLY A 167 -16.91 19.06 -0.20
CA GLY A 167 -17.89 20.15 -0.08
C GLY A 167 -18.24 20.76 -1.44
N ALA A 168 -17.23 21.06 -2.26
CA ALA A 168 -17.43 21.57 -3.61
C ALA A 168 -18.22 20.58 -4.50
N THR A 169 -17.95 19.28 -4.37
CA THR A 169 -18.66 18.22 -5.08
C THR A 169 -20.16 18.27 -4.79
N VAL A 170 -20.55 18.36 -3.52
CA VAL A 170 -21.97 18.42 -3.12
C VAL A 170 -22.63 19.65 -3.70
N LEU A 171 -21.99 20.82 -3.61
CA LEU A 171 -22.54 22.07 -4.15
C LEU A 171 -22.73 22.01 -5.67
N ILE A 172 -21.71 21.58 -6.41
CA ILE A 172 -21.78 21.45 -7.87
C ILE A 172 -22.87 20.45 -8.26
N THR A 173 -22.94 19.31 -7.58
CA THR A 173 -23.95 18.28 -7.87
C THR A 173 -25.37 18.79 -7.65
N LEU A 174 -25.62 19.49 -6.53
CA LEU A 174 -26.93 20.06 -6.22
C LEU A 174 -27.34 21.14 -7.21
N ILE A 175 -26.41 22.01 -7.62
CA ILE A 175 -26.66 23.01 -8.65
C ILE A 175 -27.05 22.33 -9.96
N LEU A 176 -26.26 21.36 -10.42
CA LEU A 176 -26.53 20.62 -11.66
C LEU A 176 -27.85 19.83 -11.61
N ALA A 177 -28.22 19.29 -10.45
CA ALA A 177 -29.46 18.55 -10.28
C ALA A 177 -30.71 19.45 -10.28
N ALA A 178 -30.55 20.72 -9.92
CA ALA A 178 -31.62 21.71 -9.84
C ALA A 178 -31.86 22.47 -11.16
N LEU A 179 -30.90 22.43 -12.10
CA LEU A 179 -31.09 22.87 -13.50
C LEU A 179 -31.96 21.87 -14.24
#